data_AF-G5HKE7-F1
#
_entry.id   AF-G5HKE7-F1
#
_cell.length_a   1.000
_cell.length_b   1.000
_cell.length_c   1.000
_cell.angle_alpha   90.00
_cell.angle_beta   90.00
_cell.angle_gamma   90.00
#
_symmetry.space_group_name_H-M   'P 1'
#
loop_
_entity.id
_entity.type
_entity.pdbx_description
1 polymer ?
#
loop_
_entity_poly.entity_id
_entity_poly.type
_entity_poly.pdbx_seq_one_letter_code
_entity_poly.pdbx_strand_id
1 'polypeptide(L)'
;MVEFDEMKIEDMPFDGELEVFEGHVWSCVVSEKYDNIWIDYNEISDLEFEPWCEMIGEKIVEKCNVESRVSNTIKKSFQKMADAMGLLIEVSDFDRRCNVFINSAGGDYCPYILSIDYDIENNTEITILQSWNVSRMYASGEKSDLYVLFANSMNILLKGVFNCFAEIVYIDVIGNDEVNAATILFEDKIKNCSIEKLSEKIDDIFMSFIMAMNIHYSIFGSYSFRLSTDEVNPKYISFYDEVEADNYIIRDDHQYYTCLEEGISLLVLSEKQYNCINLINNHKWEIIDGIDGKIIIQYEKTGKSYNFIPENRWKCVNKIIRQNALKNYTIICQENMLYVLELNTIWLIEGGYYHYWIEEEKQKIFERQKRENDILFFDKNFAWKYPVNPSRFEDLIADLIETDIKVNKVRLLGKSNNSDGGRDILIYKRILGEQEYNSNYLVIGQCKAYKNSVNKAHVTDIRDMIEHYGANGFFLAVTSNITVPLIDVLCKLGEKYEVDWWTQREIFSLLRKNFYLVERYSDLVEIIL
;
A
#
# COMPACT_ATOMS: atom_id res chain seq x y z
N MET A 1 -18.11 13.24 9.02
CA MET A 1 -18.29 13.15 10.47
C MET A 1 -16.98 13.50 11.14
N VAL A 2 -16.75 14.79 11.36
CA VAL A 2 -15.70 15.25 12.28
C VAL A 2 -16.37 15.57 13.62
N GLU A 3 -16.10 14.76 14.64
CA GLU A 3 -16.44 15.12 16.02
C GLU A 3 -15.70 16.41 16.38
N PHE A 4 -16.46 17.46 16.70
CA PHE A 4 -15.87 18.58 17.41
C PHE A 4 -15.50 18.06 18.80
N ASP A 5 -14.19 18.03 19.09
CA ASP A 5 -13.69 17.87 20.45
C ASP A 5 -14.48 18.81 21.36
N GLU A 6 -15.07 18.24 22.42
CA GLU A 6 -15.92 18.89 23.41
C GLU A 6 -15.28 20.19 23.91
N MET A 7 -15.63 21.31 23.28
CA MET A 7 -15.43 22.61 23.88
C MET A 7 -16.51 22.71 24.95
N LYS A 8 -16.17 22.44 26.22
CA LYS A 8 -17.10 22.64 27.33
C LYS A 8 -17.45 24.13 27.44
N ILE A 9 -18.62 24.47 26.91
CA ILE A 9 -19.26 25.78 26.99
C ILE A 9 -19.86 25.90 28.41
N GLU A 10 -19.04 26.11 29.43
CA GLU A 10 -19.55 26.30 30.82
C GLU A 10 -19.75 27.78 31.20
N ASP A 11 -19.39 28.76 30.35
CA ASP A 11 -19.47 30.19 30.70
C ASP A 11 -20.17 31.09 29.65
N MET A 12 -21.12 30.58 28.86
CA MET A 12 -21.96 31.41 27.97
C MET A 12 -23.38 31.59 28.52
N PRO A 13 -23.98 32.81 28.43
CA PRO A 13 -25.33 33.07 28.92
C PRO A 13 -26.35 32.65 27.86
N PHE A 14 -26.42 31.35 27.55
CA PHE A 14 -27.32 30.82 26.53
C PHE A 14 -28.00 29.54 27.05
N ASP A 15 -29.33 29.53 27.08
CA ASP A 15 -30.18 28.39 27.50
C ASP A 15 -30.63 27.54 26.27
N GLY A 16 -29.75 27.36 25.27
CA GLY A 16 -30.06 26.62 24.04
C GLY A 16 -28.90 25.73 23.57
N GLU A 17 -29.23 24.57 23.00
CA GLU A 17 -28.26 23.66 22.37
C GLU A 17 -27.83 24.20 21.00
N LEU A 18 -26.52 24.21 20.74
CA LEU A 18 -25.94 24.63 19.46
C LEU A 18 -25.54 23.38 18.68
N GLU A 19 -26.36 22.96 17.72
CA GLU A 19 -26.07 21.82 16.85
C GLU A 19 -25.45 22.30 15.52
N VAL A 20 -24.22 21.86 15.24
CA VAL A 20 -23.51 22.11 13.98
C VAL A 20 -23.68 20.88 13.09
N PHE A 21 -24.39 21.01 11.97
CA PHE A 21 -24.56 19.91 11.00
C PHE A 21 -23.54 20.00 9.86
N GLU A 22 -23.04 18.85 9.41
CA GLU A 22 -22.26 18.73 8.18
C GLU A 22 -23.17 18.98 6.96
N GLY A 23 -23.11 20.21 6.48
CA GLY A 23 -23.79 20.71 5.30
C GLY A 23 -23.98 22.20 5.48
N HIS A 24 -23.40 23.01 4.60
CA HIS A 24 -23.47 24.47 4.49
C HIS A 24 -24.74 25.16 5.04
N VAL A 25 -24.94 25.23 6.36
CA VAL A 25 -26.12 25.84 7.01
C VAL A 25 -25.78 26.16 8.46
N TRP A 26 -26.00 27.40 8.87
CA TRP A 26 -26.03 27.79 10.29
C TRP A 26 -27.48 27.90 10.75
N SER A 27 -27.82 27.19 11.83
CA SER A 27 -29.06 27.39 12.59
C SER A 27 -28.70 28.11 13.89
N CYS A 28 -29.00 29.40 13.98
CA CYS A 28 -29.02 30.10 15.27
C CYS A 28 -30.48 30.16 15.73
N VAL A 29 -30.83 29.32 16.71
CA VAL A 29 -32.16 29.35 17.32
C VAL A 29 -32.22 30.52 18.28
N VAL A 30 -32.99 31.56 17.95
CA VAL A 30 -33.34 32.62 18.89
C VAL A 30 -34.82 32.55 19.24
N SER A 31 -35.13 31.77 20.29
CA SER A 31 -36.40 31.76 21.05
C SER A 31 -37.69 31.28 20.34
N GLU A 32 -38.74 31.08 21.15
CA GLU A 32 -39.92 30.19 21.05
C GLU A 32 -40.83 30.23 19.79
N LYS A 33 -40.40 30.84 18.69
CA LYS A 33 -41.09 30.86 17.38
C LYS A 33 -40.05 30.69 16.28
N TYR A 34 -39.75 29.47 15.90
CA TYR A 34 -38.68 29.18 14.94
C TYR A 34 -38.99 29.72 13.52
N ASP A 35 -38.25 30.75 13.10
CA ASP A 35 -37.87 31.00 11.70
C ASP A 35 -36.35 30.76 11.63
N ASN A 36 -35.91 29.75 10.88
CA ASN A 36 -34.49 29.48 10.68
C ASN A 36 -33.89 30.56 9.77
N ILE A 37 -32.77 31.18 10.17
CA ILE A 37 -32.04 32.13 9.33
C ILE A 37 -31.02 31.37 8.51
N TRP A 38 -31.11 31.47 7.18
CA TRP A 38 -30.15 30.92 6.24
C TRP A 38 -29.13 32.00 5.90
N ILE A 39 -27.85 31.67 6.04
CA ILE A 39 -26.76 32.59 5.74
C ILE A 39 -25.97 32.02 4.56
N ASP A 40 -25.84 32.79 3.49
CA ASP A 40 -24.97 32.44 2.36
C ASP A 40 -23.51 32.53 2.80
N TYR A 41 -22.75 31.50 2.46
CA TYR A 41 -21.31 31.38 2.70
C TYR A 41 -20.50 32.62 2.29
N ASN A 42 -20.88 33.26 1.17
CA ASN A 42 -20.17 34.43 0.66
C ASN A 42 -20.49 35.72 1.41
N GLU A 43 -21.53 35.71 2.25
CA GLU A 43 -22.02 36.88 2.99
C GLU A 43 -21.60 36.84 4.47
N ILE A 44 -20.98 35.74 4.94
CA ILE A 44 -20.56 35.57 6.34
C ILE A 44 -19.56 36.65 6.80
N SER A 45 -18.66 37.10 5.92
CA SER A 45 -17.66 38.13 6.26
C SER A 45 -18.28 39.51 6.53
N ASP A 46 -19.51 39.72 6.06
CA ASP A 46 -20.18 41.02 6.09
C ASP A 46 -21.22 41.08 7.23
N LEU A 47 -21.31 40.02 8.04
CA LEU A 47 -22.24 39.92 9.17
C LEU A 47 -21.59 40.38 10.46
N GLU A 48 -22.27 41.29 11.16
CA GLU A 48 -21.91 41.66 12.53
C GLU A 48 -22.42 40.56 13.47
N PHE A 49 -21.48 39.85 14.11
CA PHE A 49 -21.80 38.88 15.16
C PHE A 49 -21.91 39.58 16.51
N GLU A 50 -22.83 39.11 17.35
CA GLU A 50 -22.85 39.52 18.76
C GLU A 50 -21.51 39.16 19.44
N PRO A 51 -21.03 39.93 20.43
CA PRO A 51 -19.69 39.75 21.02
C PRO A 51 -19.41 38.35 21.58
N TRP A 52 -20.47 37.61 21.98
CA TRP A 52 -20.34 36.25 22.49
C TRP A 52 -20.14 35.19 21.39
N CYS A 53 -20.48 35.52 20.13
CA CYS A 53 -20.32 34.67 18.94
C CYS A 53 -19.15 35.08 18.03
N GLU A 54 -18.54 36.25 18.25
CA GLU A 54 -17.51 36.83 17.38
C GLU A 54 -16.33 35.87 17.14
N MET A 55 -15.80 35.25 18.20
CA MET A 55 -14.71 34.26 18.11
C MET A 55 -15.09 33.01 17.30
N ILE A 56 -16.36 32.59 17.34
CA ILE A 56 -16.85 31.45 16.57
C ILE A 56 -16.92 31.85 15.09
N GLY A 57 -17.49 33.03 14.80
CA GLY A 57 -17.52 33.65 13.47
C GLY A 57 -16.14 33.74 12.83
N GLU A 58 -15.15 34.27 13.55
CA GLU A 58 -13.76 34.39 13.08
C GLU A 58 -13.15 33.03 12.69
N LYS A 59 -13.33 31.99 13.52
CA LYS A 59 -12.79 30.65 13.23
C LYS A 59 -13.42 30.01 12.00
N ILE A 60 -14.72 30.23 11.78
CA ILE A 60 -15.41 29.72 10.59
C ILE A 60 -14.90 30.43 9.35
N VAL A 61 -14.83 31.77 9.39
CA VAL A 61 -14.28 32.57 8.29
C VAL A 61 -12.86 32.13 7.95
N GLU A 62 -12.02 31.88 8.95
CA GLU A 62 -10.67 31.36 8.75
C GLU A 62 -10.69 29.99 8.03
N LYS A 63 -11.48 29.02 8.52
CA LYS A 63 -11.60 27.70 7.91
C LYS A 63 -12.12 27.77 6.46
N CYS A 64 -13.16 28.56 6.22
CA CYS A 64 -13.74 28.79 4.91
C CYS A 64 -12.73 29.43 3.93
N ASN A 65 -11.96 30.42 4.40
CA ASN A 65 -10.91 31.04 3.61
C ASN A 65 -9.81 30.03 3.23
N VAL A 66 -9.44 29.14 4.14
CA VAL A 66 -8.46 28.07 3.88
C VAL A 66 -9.00 27.10 2.82
N GLU A 67 -10.24 26.63 2.95
CA GLU A 67 -10.89 25.74 1.97
C GLU A 67 -11.00 26.37 0.57
N SER A 68 -11.46 27.62 0.49
CA SER A 68 -11.53 28.37 -0.77
C SER A 68 -10.16 28.57 -1.40
N ARG A 69 -9.13 28.89 -0.59
CA ARG A 69 -7.75 29.02 -1.06
C ARG A 69 -7.23 27.70 -1.64
N VAL A 70 -7.48 26.58 -0.96
CA VAL A 70 -7.10 25.24 -1.42
C VAL A 70 -7.79 24.89 -2.74
N SER A 71 -9.13 24.96 -2.80
CA SER A 71 -9.90 24.67 -4.02
C SER A 71 -9.42 25.53 -5.20
N ASN A 72 -9.26 26.84 -5.00
CA ASN A 72 -8.78 27.75 -6.03
C ASN A 72 -7.35 27.43 -6.49
N THR A 73 -6.49 26.96 -5.59
CA THR A 73 -5.11 26.56 -5.92
C THR A 73 -5.11 25.33 -6.83
N ILE A 74 -5.90 24.31 -6.48
CA ILE A 74 -6.06 23.09 -7.28
C ILE A 74 -6.58 23.43 -8.69
N LYS A 75 -7.68 24.19 -8.78
CA LYS A 75 -8.27 24.60 -10.07
C LYS A 75 -7.30 25.39 -10.95
N LYS A 76 -6.60 26.38 -10.36
CA LYS A 76 -5.62 27.20 -11.09
C LYS A 76 -4.45 26.37 -11.60
N SER A 77 -3.98 25.40 -10.80
CA SER A 77 -2.92 24.46 -11.20
C SER A 77 -3.37 23.64 -12.42
N PHE A 78 -4.55 23.03 -12.38
CA PHE A 78 -5.09 22.30 -13.54
C PHE A 78 -5.22 23.18 -14.79
N GLN A 79 -5.81 24.37 -14.66
CA GLN A 79 -5.98 25.28 -15.81
C GLN A 79 -4.63 25.71 -16.39
N LYS A 80 -3.69 26.12 -15.54
CA LYS A 80 -2.33 26.50 -15.93
C LYS A 80 -1.64 25.38 -16.71
N MET A 81 -1.75 24.14 -16.23
CA MET A 81 -1.11 22.99 -16.87
C MET A 81 -1.79 22.61 -18.19
N ALA A 82 -3.13 22.64 -18.24
CA ALA A 82 -3.88 22.42 -19.47
C ALA A 82 -3.55 23.47 -20.54
N ASP A 83 -3.49 24.76 -20.17
CA ASP A 83 -3.12 25.85 -21.07
C ASP A 83 -1.70 25.65 -21.64
N ALA A 84 -0.76 25.25 -20.78
CA ALA A 84 0.62 24.99 -21.18
C ALA A 84 0.74 23.81 -22.18
N MET A 85 -0.19 22.85 -22.13
CA MET A 85 -0.26 21.71 -23.03
C MET A 85 -1.18 21.94 -24.24
N GLY A 86 -1.92 23.05 -24.28
CA GLY A 86 -2.94 23.31 -25.31
C GLY A 86 -4.16 22.38 -25.21
N LEU A 87 -4.50 21.92 -24.00
CA LEU A 87 -5.66 21.07 -23.73
C LEU A 87 -6.89 21.91 -23.38
N LEU A 88 -8.06 21.49 -23.86
CA LEU A 88 -9.34 22.03 -23.41
C LEU A 88 -9.84 21.18 -22.24
N ILE A 89 -10.02 21.81 -21.07
CA ILE A 89 -10.53 21.13 -19.88
C ILE A 89 -11.77 21.83 -19.34
N GLU A 90 -12.58 21.06 -18.62
CA GLU A 90 -13.63 21.55 -17.73
C GLU A 90 -13.32 21.07 -16.32
N VAL A 91 -13.39 21.97 -15.34
CA VAL A 91 -13.11 21.67 -13.94
C VAL A 91 -14.39 21.87 -13.14
N SER A 92 -14.86 20.81 -12.51
CA SER A 92 -15.99 20.83 -11.58
C SER A 92 -15.46 20.60 -10.18
N ASP A 93 -15.95 21.34 -9.19
CA ASP A 93 -15.69 21.09 -7.79
C ASP A 93 -16.99 20.98 -6.99
N PHE A 94 -16.99 20.06 -6.05
CA PHE A 94 -18.10 19.84 -5.13
C PHE A 94 -17.55 19.14 -3.89
N ASP A 95 -17.89 19.65 -2.71
CA ASP A 95 -17.63 18.98 -1.42
C ASP A 95 -16.20 18.39 -1.29
N ARG A 96 -15.19 19.27 -1.37
CA ARG A 96 -13.75 18.91 -1.29
C ARG A 96 -13.28 17.87 -2.31
N ARG A 97 -14.02 17.71 -3.40
CA ARG A 97 -13.63 16.97 -4.59
C ARG A 97 -13.51 17.91 -5.78
N CYS A 98 -12.45 17.73 -6.56
CA CYS A 98 -12.25 18.43 -7.82
C CYS A 98 -12.12 17.40 -8.96
N ASN A 99 -12.99 17.51 -9.96
CA ASN A 99 -13.04 16.66 -11.14
C ASN A 99 -12.54 17.44 -12.35
N VAL A 100 -11.66 16.83 -13.14
CA VAL A 100 -11.13 17.39 -14.38
C VAL A 100 -11.58 16.53 -15.55
N PHE A 101 -12.32 17.16 -16.46
CA PHE A 101 -12.79 16.58 -17.70
C PHE A 101 -11.95 17.13 -18.85
N ILE A 102 -11.51 16.25 -19.75
CA ILE A 102 -10.76 16.67 -20.95
C ILE A 102 -11.68 16.63 -22.16
N ASN A 103 -11.78 17.77 -22.84
CA ASN A 103 -12.57 17.93 -24.05
C ASN A 103 -11.73 17.61 -25.28
N SER A 104 -12.29 16.79 -26.17
CA SER A 104 -11.76 16.63 -27.52
C SER A 104 -12.13 17.83 -28.39
N ALA A 105 -11.40 18.03 -29.48
CA ALA A 105 -11.69 19.10 -30.45
C ALA A 105 -13.08 18.98 -31.10
N GLY A 106 -13.72 17.80 -31.02
CA GLY A 106 -15.08 17.54 -31.49
C GLY A 106 -16.19 17.81 -30.46
N GLY A 107 -15.83 18.12 -29.21
CA GLY A 107 -16.78 18.35 -28.11
C GLY A 107 -17.13 17.12 -27.28
N ASP A 108 -16.60 15.94 -27.62
CA ASP A 108 -16.73 14.74 -26.79
C ASP A 108 -15.68 14.70 -25.68
N TYR A 109 -15.98 14.06 -24.55
CA TYR A 109 -15.05 13.89 -23.44
C TYR A 109 -14.10 12.69 -23.64
N CYS A 110 -12.88 12.81 -23.13
CA CYS A 110 -11.95 11.70 -22.94
C CYS A 110 -12.60 10.60 -22.07
N PRO A 111 -12.30 9.30 -22.29
CA PRO A 111 -12.87 8.20 -21.50
C PRO A 111 -12.50 8.23 -20.01
N TYR A 112 -11.63 9.13 -19.55
CA TYR A 112 -11.20 9.22 -18.16
C TYR A 112 -11.42 10.62 -17.58
N ILE A 113 -11.82 10.65 -16.31
CA ILE A 113 -11.96 11.85 -15.49
C ILE A 113 -10.97 11.72 -14.35
N LEU A 114 -10.11 12.72 -14.17
CA LEU A 114 -9.25 12.82 -12.99
C LEU A 114 -10.04 13.45 -11.85
N SER A 115 -10.08 12.76 -10.72
CA SER A 115 -10.73 13.25 -9.50
C SER A 115 -9.71 13.36 -8.39
N ILE A 116 -9.72 14.51 -7.71
CA ILE A 116 -8.93 14.80 -6.53
C ILE A 116 -9.86 15.05 -5.36
N ASP A 117 -9.87 14.13 -4.41
CA ASP A 117 -10.46 14.30 -3.09
C ASP A 117 -9.38 14.87 -2.15
N TYR A 118 -9.74 15.83 -1.32
CA TYR A 118 -8.79 16.39 -0.36
C TYR A 118 -9.42 16.63 1.01
N ASP A 119 -8.61 16.48 2.06
CA ASP A 119 -8.99 16.80 3.43
C ASP A 119 -7.95 17.73 4.07
N ILE A 120 -8.42 18.73 4.80
CA ILE A 120 -7.58 19.76 5.40
C ILE A 120 -7.40 19.38 6.86
N GLU A 121 -6.23 18.82 7.17
CA GLU A 121 -5.87 18.36 8.52
C GLU A 121 -5.70 19.55 9.48
N ASN A 122 -5.09 20.63 8.98
CA ASN A 122 -4.89 21.88 9.71
C ASN A 122 -4.65 23.04 8.73
N ASN A 123 -4.41 24.25 9.25
CA ASN A 123 -4.22 25.47 8.43
C ASN A 123 -2.99 25.44 7.49
N THR A 124 -2.14 24.42 7.59
CA THR A 124 -0.89 24.27 6.83
C THR A 124 -0.76 22.97 6.04
N GLU A 125 -1.53 21.94 6.38
CA GLU A 125 -1.39 20.59 5.84
C GLU A 125 -2.69 20.05 5.26
N ILE A 126 -2.55 19.29 4.18
CA ILE A 126 -3.65 18.70 3.42
C ILE A 126 -3.31 17.25 3.06
N THR A 127 -4.31 16.38 3.15
CA THR A 127 -4.26 15.02 2.61
C THR A 127 -4.96 15.01 1.27
N ILE A 128 -4.35 14.37 0.27
CA ILE A 128 -4.88 14.28 -1.09
C ILE A 128 -5.03 12.81 -1.47
N LEU A 129 -6.20 12.47 -2.02
CA LEU A 129 -6.49 11.19 -2.64
C LEU A 129 -6.87 11.43 -4.11
N GLN A 130 -6.23 10.70 -5.01
CA GLN A 130 -6.59 10.73 -6.43
C GLN A 130 -7.38 9.48 -6.81
N SER A 131 -8.33 9.65 -7.72
CA SER A 131 -9.06 8.55 -8.36
C SER A 131 -9.33 8.88 -9.82
N TRP A 132 -9.34 7.87 -10.69
CA TRP A 132 -9.62 8.05 -12.11
C TRP A 132 -10.91 7.35 -12.47
N ASN A 133 -11.93 8.13 -12.82
CA ASN A 133 -13.24 7.60 -13.17
C ASN A 133 -13.32 7.35 -14.68
N VAL A 134 -13.90 6.24 -15.10
CA VAL A 134 -14.25 6.03 -16.50
C VAL A 134 -15.49 6.88 -16.81
N SER A 135 -15.36 7.81 -17.75
CA SER A 135 -16.42 8.76 -18.09
C SER A 135 -17.67 8.02 -18.57
N ARG A 136 -18.84 8.55 -18.21
CA ARG A 136 -20.11 8.01 -18.68
C ARG A 136 -20.18 8.14 -20.21
N MET A 137 -20.41 7.02 -20.87
CA MET A 137 -20.48 7.00 -22.33
C MET A 137 -21.89 7.33 -22.82
N TYR A 138 -22.03 8.40 -23.60
CA TYR A 138 -23.30 8.87 -24.18
C TYR A 138 -23.73 8.06 -25.42
N ALA A 139 -23.86 6.75 -25.28
CA ALA A 139 -24.48 5.88 -26.30
C ALA A 139 -25.69 5.14 -25.70
N SER A 140 -26.60 4.61 -26.54
CA SER A 140 -27.70 3.75 -26.06
C SER A 140 -27.24 2.29 -25.93
N GLY A 141 -27.90 1.52 -25.06
CA GLY A 141 -27.63 0.10 -24.84
C GLY A 141 -26.57 -0.20 -23.77
N GLU A 142 -26.33 -1.49 -23.57
CA GLU A 142 -25.39 -2.02 -22.58
C GLU A 142 -23.94 -1.68 -22.92
N LYS A 143 -23.15 -1.31 -21.90
CA LYS A 143 -21.75 -0.86 -22.04
C LYS A 143 -20.80 -1.43 -21.00
N SER A 144 -21.18 -2.52 -20.34
CA SER A 144 -20.37 -3.20 -19.34
C SER A 144 -18.95 -3.46 -19.87
N ASP A 145 -18.87 -3.96 -21.10
CA ASP A 145 -17.63 -4.23 -21.81
C ASP A 145 -16.70 -3.04 -21.92
N LEU A 146 -17.23 -1.83 -22.15
CA LEU A 146 -16.42 -0.63 -22.32
C LEU A 146 -15.90 -0.12 -20.97
N TYR A 147 -16.73 -0.09 -19.92
CA TYR A 147 -16.26 0.28 -18.58
C TYR A 147 -15.17 -0.68 -18.09
N VAL A 148 -15.39 -1.98 -18.27
CA VAL A 148 -14.41 -3.02 -17.97
C VAL A 148 -13.16 -2.83 -18.82
N LEU A 149 -13.28 -2.63 -20.13
CA LEU A 149 -12.13 -2.45 -21.02
C LEU A 149 -11.28 -1.25 -20.59
N PHE A 150 -11.85 -0.06 -20.43
CA PHE A 150 -11.07 1.15 -20.12
C PHE A 150 -10.52 1.11 -18.69
N ALA A 151 -11.26 0.61 -17.70
CA ALA A 151 -10.74 0.49 -16.34
C ALA A 151 -9.56 -0.47 -16.28
N ASN A 152 -9.70 -1.68 -16.84
CA ASN A 152 -8.66 -2.72 -16.75
C ASN A 152 -7.45 -2.41 -17.62
N SER A 153 -7.62 -1.89 -18.83
CA SER A 153 -6.48 -1.51 -19.68
C SER A 153 -5.63 -0.39 -19.05
N MET A 154 -6.27 0.59 -18.40
CA MET A 154 -5.54 1.60 -17.63
C MET A 154 -4.90 1.02 -16.38
N ASN A 155 -5.59 0.14 -15.65
CA ASN A 155 -5.02 -0.48 -14.45
C ASN A 155 -3.81 -1.39 -14.76
N ILE A 156 -3.85 -2.11 -15.90
CA ILE A 156 -2.71 -2.84 -16.47
C ILE A 156 -1.54 -1.87 -16.73
N LEU A 157 -1.82 -0.70 -17.32
CA LEU A 157 -0.80 0.30 -17.63
C LEU A 157 -0.18 0.88 -16.35
N LEU A 158 -1.00 1.23 -15.36
CA LEU A 158 -0.58 1.74 -14.06
C LEU A 158 0.39 0.77 -13.38
N LYS A 159 0.09 -0.54 -13.40
CA LYS A 159 1.03 -1.54 -12.90
C LYS A 159 2.27 -1.66 -13.77
N GLY A 160 2.08 -1.95 -15.06
CA GLY A 160 3.15 -2.39 -15.95
C GLY A 160 4.15 -1.30 -16.34
N VAL A 161 3.74 -0.03 -16.31
CA VAL A 161 4.57 1.11 -16.74
C VAL A 161 4.91 2.03 -15.58
N PHE A 162 3.96 2.31 -14.69
CA PHE A 162 4.14 3.28 -13.60
C PHE A 162 4.47 2.64 -12.25
N ASN A 163 4.38 1.32 -12.13
CA ASN A 163 4.52 0.59 -10.87
C ASN A 163 3.62 1.17 -9.76
N CYS A 164 2.38 1.46 -10.11
CA CYS A 164 1.40 2.04 -9.20
C CYS A 164 0.37 0.98 -8.79
N PHE A 165 0.11 0.89 -7.48
CA PHE A 165 -0.92 0.03 -6.93
C PHE A 165 -2.27 0.72 -6.99
N ALA A 166 -3.23 0.05 -7.61
CA ALA A 166 -4.57 0.55 -7.76
C ALA A 166 -5.60 -0.59 -7.78
N GLU A 167 -6.82 -0.27 -7.37
CA GLU A 167 -7.97 -1.16 -7.42
C GLU A 167 -9.07 -0.57 -8.29
N ILE A 168 -9.87 -1.43 -8.92
CA ILE A 168 -11.03 -1.01 -9.72
C ILE A 168 -12.29 -1.25 -8.91
N VAL A 169 -13.10 -0.22 -8.74
CA VAL A 169 -14.45 -0.33 -8.18
C VAL A 169 -15.46 -0.18 -9.31
N TYR A 170 -16.27 -1.21 -9.54
CA TYR A 170 -17.42 -1.13 -10.42
C TYR A 170 -18.65 -0.65 -9.65
N ILE A 171 -19.49 0.13 -10.31
CA ILE A 171 -20.77 0.56 -9.77
C ILE A 171 -21.89 -0.04 -10.61
N ASP A 172 -22.73 -0.84 -9.97
CA ASP A 172 -23.89 -1.48 -10.57
C ASP A 172 -25.15 -0.78 -10.06
N VAL A 173 -25.84 -0.04 -10.93
CA VAL A 173 -26.99 0.79 -10.55
C VAL A 173 -28.32 0.14 -11.00
N ILE A 174 -28.28 -0.75 -12.00
CA ILE A 174 -29.47 -1.27 -12.68
C ILE A 174 -29.33 -2.79 -12.91
N GLY A 175 -29.89 -3.60 -12.03
CA GLY A 175 -29.90 -5.07 -12.18
C GLY A 175 -28.52 -5.71 -11.94
N ASN A 176 -28.51 -7.00 -11.61
CA ASN A 176 -27.31 -7.68 -11.11
C ASN A 176 -26.22 -7.96 -12.18
N ASP A 177 -26.38 -7.50 -13.43
CA ASP A 177 -25.56 -7.97 -14.55
C ASP A 177 -24.96 -6.85 -15.45
N GLU A 178 -25.20 -5.56 -15.15
CA GLU A 178 -24.67 -4.42 -15.95
C GLU A 178 -23.77 -3.49 -15.13
N VAL A 179 -22.52 -3.33 -15.60
CA VAL A 179 -21.57 -2.36 -15.06
C VAL A 179 -21.93 -0.97 -15.60
N ASN A 180 -22.26 -0.05 -14.70
CA ASN A 180 -22.74 1.29 -15.07
C ASN A 180 -21.65 2.37 -14.98
N ALA A 181 -20.64 2.15 -14.14
CA ALA A 181 -19.45 2.98 -14.03
C ALA A 181 -18.28 2.16 -13.48
N ALA A 182 -17.07 2.67 -13.68
CA ALA A 182 -15.86 2.11 -13.11
C ALA A 182 -14.95 3.24 -12.61
N THR A 183 -14.35 3.02 -11.44
CA THR A 183 -13.42 3.96 -10.81
C THR A 183 -12.13 3.23 -10.48
N ILE A 184 -11.00 3.81 -10.85
CA ILE A 184 -9.67 3.35 -10.46
C ILE A 184 -9.27 4.14 -9.21
N LEU A 185 -9.13 3.45 -8.08
CA LEU A 185 -8.70 4.01 -6.82
C LEU A 185 -7.21 3.73 -6.61
N PHE A 186 -6.47 4.78 -6.29
CA PHE A 186 -5.05 4.69 -5.98
C PHE A 186 -4.88 4.38 -4.49
N GLU A 187 -4.02 3.43 -4.15
CA GLU A 187 -3.79 3.06 -2.75
C GLU A 187 -2.99 4.16 -2.01
N ASP A 188 -2.04 4.79 -2.71
CA ASP A 188 -1.19 5.82 -2.15
C ASP A 188 -1.95 7.13 -1.92
N LYS A 189 -2.14 7.48 -0.64
CA LYS A 189 -2.60 8.80 -0.20
C LYS A 189 -1.41 9.73 -0.02
N ILE A 190 -1.48 10.93 -0.58
CA ILE A 190 -0.49 11.98 -0.32
C ILE A 190 -0.88 12.66 0.99
N LYS A 191 -0.33 12.16 2.10
CA LYS A 191 -0.58 12.70 3.46
C LYS A 191 0.35 13.87 3.77
N ASN A 192 -0.11 14.76 4.65
CA ASN A 192 0.67 15.87 5.21
C ASN A 192 1.34 16.73 4.12
N CYS A 193 0.67 16.92 2.99
CA CYS A 193 1.14 17.83 1.96
C CYS A 193 1.06 19.25 2.51
N SER A 194 2.15 20.00 2.47
CA SER A 194 2.08 21.42 2.80
C SER A 194 1.20 22.14 1.77
N ILE A 195 0.27 22.97 2.24
CA ILE A 195 -0.59 23.80 1.39
C ILE A 195 0.26 24.71 0.48
N GLU A 196 1.44 25.13 0.92
CA GLU A 196 2.38 25.93 0.10
C GLU A 196 2.89 25.16 -1.13
N LYS A 197 3.02 23.84 -1.02
CA LYS A 197 3.49 22.95 -2.10
C LYS A 197 2.36 22.27 -2.87
N LEU A 198 1.11 22.59 -2.55
CA LEU A 198 -0.07 21.96 -3.14
C LEU A 198 -0.07 22.08 -4.67
N SER A 199 0.23 23.27 -5.21
CA SER A 199 0.26 23.47 -6.66
C SER A 199 1.27 22.57 -7.37
N GLU A 200 2.45 22.35 -6.79
CA GLU A 200 3.47 21.48 -7.39
C GLU A 200 2.98 20.03 -7.42
N LYS A 201 2.30 19.58 -6.35
CA LYS A 201 1.73 18.24 -6.28
C LYS A 201 0.58 18.01 -7.24
N ILE A 202 -0.30 18.99 -7.41
CA ILE A 202 -1.38 18.90 -8.39
C ILE A 202 -0.81 18.93 -9.82
N ASP A 203 0.21 19.76 -10.09
CA ASP A 203 0.93 19.78 -11.37
C ASP A 203 1.50 18.37 -11.68
N ASP A 204 2.16 17.71 -10.71
CA ASP A 204 2.72 16.35 -10.85
C ASP A 204 1.65 15.28 -11.14
N ILE A 205 0.52 15.32 -10.41
CA ILE A 205 -0.59 14.37 -10.59
C ILE A 205 -1.20 14.54 -11.98
N PHE A 206 -1.48 15.79 -12.39
CA PHE A 206 -2.07 16.06 -13.69
C PHE A 206 -1.15 15.63 -14.83
N MET A 207 0.16 15.91 -14.74
CA MET A 207 1.16 15.42 -15.70
C MET A 207 1.13 13.90 -15.82
N SER A 208 1.09 13.20 -14.69
CA SER A 208 1.08 11.74 -14.66
C SER A 208 -0.18 11.17 -15.31
N PHE A 209 -1.33 11.80 -15.05
CA PHE A 209 -2.61 11.46 -15.68
C PHE A 209 -2.57 11.65 -17.21
N ILE A 210 -2.11 12.82 -17.70
CA ILE A 210 -1.97 13.08 -19.14
C ILE A 210 -0.98 12.10 -19.79
N MET A 211 0.13 11.80 -19.13
CA MET A 211 1.12 10.85 -19.64
C MET A 211 0.55 9.44 -19.74
N ALA A 212 -0.17 8.98 -18.71
CA ALA A 212 -0.82 7.67 -18.72
C ALA A 212 -1.85 7.55 -19.85
N MET A 213 -2.70 8.57 -20.07
CA MET A 213 -3.65 8.55 -21.18
C MET A 213 -2.99 8.52 -22.56
N ASN A 214 -1.89 9.26 -22.76
CA ASN A 214 -1.17 9.22 -24.03
C ASN A 214 -0.57 7.84 -24.31
N ILE A 215 0.01 7.20 -23.27
CA ILE A 215 0.56 5.86 -23.42
C ILE A 215 -0.57 4.85 -23.61
N HIS A 216 -1.68 4.98 -22.88
CA HIS A 216 -2.88 4.16 -23.05
C HIS A 216 -3.37 4.20 -24.49
N TYR A 217 -3.57 5.40 -25.06
CA TYR A 217 -3.95 5.56 -26.46
C TYR A 217 -2.95 4.90 -27.42
N SER A 218 -1.65 4.98 -27.14
CA SER A 218 -0.62 4.35 -28.00
C SER A 218 -0.60 2.82 -27.95
N ILE A 219 -1.06 2.22 -26.84
CA ILE A 219 -1.00 0.76 -26.61
C ILE A 219 -2.34 0.09 -26.88
N PHE A 220 -3.43 0.69 -26.42
CA PHE A 220 -4.78 0.14 -26.48
C PHE A 220 -5.67 0.83 -27.53
N GLY A 221 -5.35 2.07 -27.93
CA GLY A 221 -6.10 2.79 -28.95
C GLY A 221 -7.49 3.24 -28.50
N SER A 222 -8.42 3.33 -29.46
CA SER A 222 -9.82 3.73 -29.28
C SER A 222 -10.76 2.62 -29.75
N TYR A 223 -11.94 2.52 -29.13
CA TYR A 223 -12.90 1.45 -29.39
C TYR A 223 -14.26 1.99 -29.84
N SER A 224 -14.87 1.31 -30.81
CA SER A 224 -16.19 1.64 -31.35
C SER A 224 -17.33 1.30 -30.38
N PHE A 225 -18.39 2.11 -30.40
CA PHE A 225 -19.67 1.79 -29.76
C PHE A 225 -20.54 0.84 -30.59
N ARG A 226 -20.16 0.55 -31.84
CA ARG A 226 -20.98 -0.22 -32.77
C ARG A 226 -20.94 -1.71 -32.43
N LEU A 227 -22.13 -2.27 -32.21
CA LEU A 227 -22.31 -3.71 -32.08
C LEU A 227 -22.03 -4.40 -33.43
N SER A 228 -21.32 -5.51 -33.38
CA SER A 228 -21.04 -6.34 -34.56
C SER A 228 -22.17 -7.36 -34.78
N THR A 229 -22.29 -7.83 -36.02
CA THR A 229 -23.15 -8.97 -36.39
C THR A 229 -22.37 -10.30 -36.42
N ASP A 230 -21.09 -10.28 -36.07
CA ASP A 230 -20.25 -11.47 -36.07
C ASP A 230 -20.77 -12.53 -35.10
N GLU A 231 -20.62 -13.80 -35.47
CA GLU A 231 -20.97 -14.91 -34.61
C GLU A 231 -20.01 -15.03 -33.44
N VAL A 232 -20.56 -15.38 -32.28
CA VAL A 232 -19.80 -15.63 -31.05
C VAL A 232 -18.81 -16.77 -31.30
N ASN A 233 -17.57 -16.62 -30.86
CA ASN A 233 -16.58 -17.67 -31.04
C ASN A 233 -16.86 -18.85 -30.10
N PRO A 234 -17.19 -20.06 -30.63
CA PRO A 234 -17.56 -21.20 -29.78
C PRO A 234 -16.44 -21.63 -28.84
N LYS A 235 -15.17 -21.34 -29.17
CA LYS A 235 -14.03 -21.64 -28.30
C LYS A 235 -14.15 -20.94 -26.95
N TYR A 236 -14.53 -19.67 -26.94
CA TYR A 236 -14.63 -18.89 -25.70
C TYR A 236 -15.90 -19.24 -24.95
N ILE A 237 -17.00 -19.46 -25.67
CA ILE A 237 -18.24 -20.00 -25.07
C ILE A 237 -17.95 -21.33 -24.36
N SER A 238 -17.18 -22.26 -24.95
CA SER A 238 -16.92 -23.56 -24.32
C SER A 238 -16.16 -23.53 -22.99
N PHE A 239 -15.33 -22.50 -22.75
CA PHE A 239 -14.73 -22.27 -21.43
C PHE A 239 -15.80 -21.88 -20.41
N TYR A 240 -16.77 -21.08 -20.87
CA TYR A 240 -17.91 -20.66 -20.09
C TYR A 240 -19.08 -21.67 -20.10
N ASP A 241 -19.12 -22.68 -20.97
CA ASP A 241 -20.13 -23.75 -20.91
C ASP A 241 -19.92 -24.65 -19.67
N GLU A 242 -18.69 -24.72 -19.15
CA GLU A 242 -18.40 -25.35 -17.86
C GLU A 242 -18.71 -24.44 -16.66
N VAL A 243 -18.96 -23.15 -16.89
CA VAL A 243 -18.97 -22.08 -15.87
C VAL A 243 -20.24 -21.19 -15.94
N GLU A 244 -21.15 -21.47 -16.88
CA GLU A 244 -22.27 -20.62 -17.34
C GLU A 244 -21.88 -19.13 -17.55
N ALA A 245 -21.59 -18.71 -18.79
CA ALA A 245 -21.41 -17.28 -19.08
C ALA A 245 -22.71 -16.51 -18.78
N ASP A 246 -22.64 -15.57 -17.85
CA ASP A 246 -23.77 -14.71 -17.50
C ASP A 246 -24.07 -13.71 -18.62
N ASN A 247 -23.04 -13.23 -19.32
CA ASN A 247 -23.19 -12.18 -20.33
C ASN A 247 -22.05 -12.15 -21.37
N TYR A 248 -22.37 -11.73 -22.60
CA TYR A 248 -21.39 -11.46 -23.66
C TYR A 248 -21.80 -10.28 -24.55
N ILE A 249 -20.83 -9.47 -24.96
CA ILE A 249 -21.02 -8.30 -25.83
C ILE A 249 -20.01 -8.36 -26.96
N ILE A 250 -20.48 -8.16 -28.20
CA ILE A 250 -19.63 -8.18 -29.40
C ILE A 250 -19.74 -6.83 -30.12
N ARG A 251 -18.61 -6.15 -30.28
CA ARG A 251 -18.46 -4.92 -31.04
C ARG A 251 -17.53 -5.13 -32.23
N ASP A 252 -17.51 -4.16 -33.13
CA ASP A 252 -16.67 -4.22 -34.35
C ASP A 252 -15.18 -4.41 -34.02
N ASP A 253 -14.70 -3.86 -32.90
CA ASP A 253 -13.28 -3.83 -32.54
C ASP A 253 -12.92 -4.73 -31.34
N HIS A 254 -13.90 -5.25 -30.60
CA HIS A 254 -13.65 -6.12 -29.44
C HIS A 254 -14.84 -6.99 -29.06
N GLN A 255 -14.56 -8.02 -28.26
CA GLN A 255 -15.54 -8.91 -27.68
C GLN A 255 -15.29 -9.01 -26.17
N TYR A 256 -16.38 -9.10 -25.42
CA TYR A 256 -16.37 -9.23 -23.97
C TYR A 256 -17.22 -10.42 -23.56
N TYR A 257 -16.68 -11.23 -22.66
CA TYR A 257 -17.34 -12.39 -22.07
C TYR A 257 -17.13 -12.31 -20.56
N THR A 258 -18.16 -12.61 -19.76
CA THR A 258 -18.03 -12.61 -18.31
C THR A 258 -18.81 -13.76 -17.66
N CYS A 259 -18.23 -14.25 -16.57
CA CYS A 259 -18.93 -15.02 -15.54
C CYS A 259 -18.72 -14.28 -14.22
N LEU A 260 -19.81 -13.73 -13.70
CA LEU A 260 -19.89 -12.98 -12.46
C LEU A 260 -19.71 -13.90 -11.24
N GLU A 261 -20.26 -15.12 -11.28
CA GLU A 261 -20.15 -16.08 -10.16
C GLU A 261 -18.68 -16.42 -9.85
N GLU A 262 -17.87 -16.66 -10.88
CA GLU A 262 -16.44 -16.95 -10.73
C GLU A 262 -15.55 -15.70 -10.73
N GLY A 263 -16.10 -14.53 -11.07
CA GLY A 263 -15.36 -13.28 -11.28
C GLY A 263 -14.28 -13.44 -12.35
N ILE A 264 -14.63 -14.04 -13.49
CA ILE A 264 -13.72 -14.28 -14.62
C ILE A 264 -14.30 -13.65 -15.88
N SER A 265 -13.57 -12.71 -16.44
CA SER A 265 -13.91 -12.07 -17.70
C SER A 265 -12.82 -12.26 -18.76
N LEU A 266 -13.21 -12.16 -20.03
CA LEU A 266 -12.33 -12.20 -21.18
C LEU A 266 -12.64 -11.02 -22.09
N LEU A 267 -11.60 -10.25 -22.41
CA LEU A 267 -11.60 -9.27 -23.50
C LEU A 267 -10.80 -9.83 -24.68
N VAL A 268 -11.41 -9.85 -25.86
CA VAL A 268 -10.76 -10.17 -27.13
C VAL A 268 -10.74 -8.89 -27.96
N LEU A 269 -9.56 -8.33 -28.17
CA LEU A 269 -9.37 -7.04 -28.83
C LEU A 269 -8.96 -7.26 -30.30
N SER A 270 -9.29 -6.33 -31.19
CA SER A 270 -8.81 -6.36 -32.57
C SER A 270 -7.28 -6.19 -32.62
N GLU A 271 -6.60 -7.00 -33.42
CA GLU A 271 -5.14 -6.93 -33.63
C GLU A 271 -4.67 -5.58 -34.21
N LYS A 272 -5.58 -4.80 -34.82
CA LYS A 272 -5.27 -3.46 -35.31
C LYS A 272 -5.18 -2.43 -34.18
N GLN A 273 -5.81 -2.68 -33.04
CA GLN A 273 -5.95 -1.74 -31.92
C GLN A 273 -4.99 -2.09 -30.79
N TYR A 274 -4.85 -3.39 -30.49
CA TYR A 274 -4.06 -3.86 -29.37
C TYR A 274 -3.15 -5.00 -29.78
N ASN A 275 -1.89 -4.89 -29.36
CA ASN A 275 -0.95 -5.99 -29.38
C ASN A 275 -0.08 -5.93 -28.12
N CYS A 276 -0.17 -6.97 -27.30
CA CYS A 276 0.54 -7.04 -26.03
C CYS A 276 2.07 -7.05 -26.15
N ILE A 277 2.68 -7.23 -27.34
CA ILE A 277 4.15 -7.33 -27.52
C ILE A 277 4.90 -6.17 -26.85
N ASN A 278 4.38 -4.93 -26.94
CA ASN A 278 5.02 -3.76 -26.33
C ASN A 278 4.99 -3.80 -24.79
N LEU A 279 3.96 -4.42 -24.20
CA LEU A 279 3.85 -4.67 -22.76
C LEU A 279 4.72 -5.87 -22.35
N ILE A 280 4.62 -7.00 -23.08
CA ILE A 280 5.35 -8.24 -22.80
C ILE A 280 6.86 -8.03 -22.80
N ASN A 281 7.41 -7.35 -23.81
CA ASN A 281 8.86 -7.18 -23.93
C ASN A 281 9.48 -6.35 -22.79
N ASN A 282 8.68 -5.54 -22.11
CA ASN A 282 9.12 -4.70 -21.01
C ASN A 282 8.72 -5.25 -19.63
N HIS A 283 7.93 -6.32 -19.58
CA HIS A 283 7.41 -6.88 -18.33
C HIS A 283 7.95 -8.29 -18.11
N LYS A 284 8.63 -8.49 -17.00
CA LYS A 284 9.06 -9.82 -16.55
C LYS A 284 8.42 -10.12 -15.22
N TRP A 285 7.96 -11.34 -15.03
CA TRP A 285 7.41 -11.81 -13.76
C TRP A 285 7.98 -13.17 -13.39
N GLU A 286 8.02 -13.47 -12.11
CA GLU A 286 8.39 -14.76 -11.53
C GLU A 286 7.37 -15.15 -10.46
N ILE A 287 7.23 -16.45 -10.19
CA ILE A 287 6.34 -16.97 -9.16
C ILE A 287 7.14 -17.82 -8.18
N ILE A 288 6.88 -17.60 -6.90
CA ILE A 288 7.38 -18.42 -5.81
C ILE A 288 6.21 -19.12 -5.14
N ASP A 289 6.38 -20.41 -4.80
CA ASP A 289 5.42 -21.16 -4.01
C ASP A 289 5.38 -20.66 -2.57
N GLY A 290 4.20 -20.16 -2.18
CA GLY A 290 3.85 -19.86 -0.79
C GLY A 290 3.37 -21.10 -0.03
N ILE A 291 2.77 -20.85 1.13
CA ILE A 291 2.04 -21.81 1.96
C ILE A 291 0.56 -21.82 1.59
N ASP A 292 -0.08 -20.66 1.54
CA ASP A 292 -1.52 -20.49 1.27
C ASP A 292 -1.79 -20.08 -0.19
N GLY A 293 -0.75 -19.84 -0.97
CA GLY A 293 -0.88 -19.47 -2.37
C GLY A 293 0.45 -19.32 -3.10
N LYS A 294 0.53 -18.30 -3.95
CA LYS A 294 1.70 -17.94 -4.74
C LYS A 294 2.10 -16.51 -4.47
N ILE A 295 3.39 -16.25 -4.45
CA ILE A 295 3.92 -14.89 -4.47
C ILE A 295 4.33 -14.59 -5.90
N ILE A 296 3.68 -13.61 -6.52
CA ILE A 296 4.10 -13.11 -7.83
C ILE A 296 5.07 -11.95 -7.63
N ILE A 297 6.19 -12.02 -8.32
CA ILE A 297 7.23 -10.98 -8.35
C ILE A 297 7.19 -10.37 -9.73
N GLN A 298 6.89 -9.08 -9.82
CA GLN A 298 6.91 -8.35 -11.07
C GLN A 298 8.18 -7.49 -11.09
N TYR A 299 8.97 -7.61 -12.16
CA TYR A 299 10.18 -6.85 -12.35
C TYR A 299 9.87 -5.66 -13.25
N GLU A 300 10.01 -4.45 -12.70
CA GLU A 300 9.86 -3.20 -13.44
C GLU A 300 11.23 -2.57 -13.74
N LYS A 301 11.25 -1.53 -14.58
CA LYS A 301 12.49 -0.75 -14.84
C LYS A 301 13.04 -0.08 -13.59
N THR A 302 12.15 0.30 -12.65
CA THR A 302 12.48 1.07 -11.44
C THR A 302 12.62 0.20 -10.19
N GLY A 303 12.33 -1.10 -10.27
CA GLY A 303 12.37 -1.98 -9.10
C GLY A 303 11.64 -3.31 -9.31
N LYS A 304 11.05 -3.80 -8.24
CA LYS A 304 10.19 -4.97 -8.25
C LYS A 304 9.00 -4.74 -7.33
N SER A 305 7.82 -5.12 -7.78
CA SER A 305 6.63 -5.21 -6.95
C SER A 305 6.27 -6.67 -6.69
N TYR A 306 5.43 -6.86 -5.68
CA TYR A 306 5.02 -8.18 -5.24
C TYR A 306 3.53 -8.16 -4.98
N ASN A 307 2.84 -9.23 -5.37
CA ASN A 307 1.45 -9.46 -5.00
C ASN A 307 1.28 -10.91 -4.50
N PHE A 308 0.30 -11.15 -3.65
CA PHE A 308 -0.04 -12.51 -3.20
C PHE A 308 -1.23 -13.03 -3.99
N ILE A 309 -1.15 -14.25 -4.50
CA ILE A 309 -2.25 -14.91 -5.24
C ILE A 309 -2.71 -16.11 -4.42
N PRO A 310 -3.93 -16.07 -3.84
CA PRO A 310 -4.50 -17.22 -3.14
C PRO A 310 -4.55 -18.49 -4.01
N GLU A 311 -4.34 -19.66 -3.41
CA GLU A 311 -4.25 -20.94 -4.15
C GLU A 311 -5.51 -21.26 -4.96
N ASN A 312 -6.70 -20.86 -4.50
CA ASN A 312 -7.96 -21.03 -5.26
C ASN A 312 -7.95 -20.19 -6.56
N ARG A 313 -7.53 -18.92 -6.51
CA ARG A 313 -7.43 -18.07 -7.72
C ARG A 313 -6.30 -18.55 -8.64
N TRP A 314 -5.18 -19.03 -8.08
CA TRP A 314 -4.10 -19.63 -8.88
C TRP A 314 -4.53 -20.89 -9.64
N LYS A 315 -5.44 -21.70 -9.07
CA LYS A 315 -6.04 -22.83 -9.79
C LYS A 315 -6.87 -22.36 -11.00
N CYS A 316 -7.61 -21.27 -10.88
CA CYS A 316 -8.34 -20.67 -12.01
C CYS A 316 -7.39 -20.21 -13.12
N VAL A 317 -6.29 -19.55 -12.77
CA VAL A 317 -5.23 -19.15 -13.74
C VAL A 317 -4.69 -20.37 -14.49
N ASN A 318 -4.36 -21.45 -13.77
CA ASN A 318 -3.89 -22.68 -14.39
C ASN A 318 -4.95 -23.35 -15.28
N LYS A 319 -6.23 -23.29 -14.90
CA LYS A 319 -7.34 -23.77 -15.73
C LYS A 319 -7.38 -23.02 -17.06
N ILE A 320 -7.35 -21.68 -17.01
CA ILE A 320 -7.34 -20.80 -18.20
C ILE A 320 -6.16 -21.13 -19.11
N ILE A 321 -4.93 -21.19 -18.56
CA ILE A 321 -3.71 -21.48 -19.32
C ILE A 321 -3.79 -22.83 -20.02
N ARG A 322 -4.22 -23.88 -19.30
CA ARG A 322 -4.28 -25.26 -19.83
C ARG A 322 -5.38 -25.44 -20.87
N GLN A 323 -6.59 -24.97 -20.60
CA GLN A 323 -7.72 -25.15 -21.52
C GLN A 323 -7.55 -24.35 -22.82
N ASN A 324 -6.93 -23.17 -22.75
CA ASN A 324 -6.67 -22.36 -23.95
C ASN A 324 -5.32 -22.64 -24.60
N ALA A 325 -4.52 -23.53 -24.02
CA ALA A 325 -3.17 -23.88 -24.47
C ALA A 325 -2.27 -22.64 -24.67
N LEU A 326 -2.35 -21.69 -23.73
CA LEU A 326 -1.60 -20.44 -23.79
C LEU A 326 -0.10 -20.74 -23.72
N LYS A 327 0.70 -20.20 -24.64
CA LYS A 327 2.15 -20.48 -24.72
C LYS A 327 3.01 -19.27 -24.36
N ASN A 328 2.63 -18.11 -24.87
CA ASN A 328 3.39 -16.88 -24.71
C ASN A 328 2.48 -15.84 -24.05
N TYR A 329 2.37 -15.95 -22.73
CA TYR A 329 1.52 -15.07 -21.94
C TYR A 329 2.31 -14.29 -20.90
N THR A 330 1.77 -13.14 -20.51
CA THR A 330 2.28 -12.33 -19.42
C THR A 330 1.21 -12.22 -18.33
N ILE A 331 1.64 -12.35 -17.08
CA ILE A 331 0.79 -12.12 -15.93
C ILE A 331 1.10 -10.74 -15.36
N ILE A 332 0.05 -9.95 -15.14
CA ILE A 332 0.13 -8.68 -14.40
C ILE A 332 -0.84 -8.76 -13.24
N CYS A 333 -0.42 -8.39 -12.05
CA CYS A 333 -1.25 -8.44 -10.86
C CYS A 333 -1.46 -7.02 -10.30
N GLN A 334 -2.70 -6.69 -9.99
CA GLN A 334 -3.10 -5.51 -9.22
C GLN A 334 -3.85 -5.95 -7.97
N GLU A 335 -4.13 -5.01 -7.06
CA GLU A 335 -4.67 -5.32 -5.74
C GLU A 335 -5.97 -6.13 -5.78
N ASN A 336 -6.88 -5.83 -6.71
CA ASN A 336 -8.15 -6.53 -6.83
C ASN A 336 -8.38 -7.29 -8.16
N MET A 337 -7.35 -7.34 -9.02
CA MET A 337 -7.43 -7.88 -10.37
C MET A 337 -6.15 -8.60 -10.78
N LEU A 338 -6.29 -9.79 -11.36
CA LEU A 338 -5.20 -10.53 -11.97
C LEU A 338 -5.44 -10.67 -13.48
N TYR A 339 -4.42 -10.32 -14.26
CA TYR A 339 -4.48 -10.27 -15.72
C TYR A 339 -3.62 -11.36 -16.33
N VAL A 340 -4.18 -12.12 -17.29
CA VAL A 340 -3.40 -13.00 -18.16
C VAL A 340 -3.50 -12.48 -19.60
N LEU A 341 -2.39 -11.95 -20.11
CA LEU A 341 -2.30 -11.33 -21.42
C LEU A 341 -1.70 -12.30 -22.44
N GLU A 342 -2.40 -12.61 -23.52
CA GLU A 342 -1.86 -13.35 -24.67
C GLU A 342 -2.31 -12.72 -25.98
N LEU A 343 -1.37 -12.29 -26.82
CA LEU A 343 -1.61 -11.67 -28.13
C LEU A 343 -2.60 -10.49 -28.05
N ASN A 344 -3.85 -10.73 -28.44
CA ASN A 344 -4.95 -9.78 -28.46
C ASN A 344 -6.04 -10.10 -27.41
N THR A 345 -5.78 -11.06 -26.53
CA THR A 345 -6.68 -11.50 -25.47
C THR A 345 -6.19 -11.08 -24.10
N ILE A 346 -7.13 -10.69 -23.25
CA ILE A 346 -6.90 -10.26 -21.86
C ILE A 346 -7.92 -10.99 -20.99
N TRP A 347 -7.45 -11.94 -20.19
CA TRP A 347 -8.25 -12.55 -19.14
C TRP A 347 -8.18 -11.70 -17.87
N LEU A 348 -9.33 -11.44 -17.27
CA LEU A 348 -9.50 -10.69 -16.03
C LEU A 348 -10.01 -11.65 -14.97
N ILE A 349 -9.36 -11.67 -13.82
CA ILE A 349 -9.67 -12.58 -12.73
C ILE A 349 -9.76 -11.73 -11.46
N GLU A 350 -10.98 -11.45 -11.00
CA GLU A 350 -11.23 -10.59 -9.85
C GLU A 350 -10.73 -11.21 -8.55
N GLY A 351 -10.53 -10.46 -7.48
CA GLY A 351 -10.23 -11.04 -6.15
C GLY A 351 -9.12 -10.31 -5.42
N GLY A 352 -8.93 -10.59 -4.14
CA GLY A 352 -7.88 -9.96 -3.35
C GLY A 352 -6.50 -10.53 -3.70
N TYR A 353 -5.62 -9.66 -4.19
CA TYR A 353 -4.23 -9.98 -4.51
C TYR A 353 -3.25 -9.01 -3.85
N TYR A 354 -3.58 -8.58 -2.64
CA TYR A 354 -2.96 -7.40 -2.08
C TYR A 354 -1.46 -7.55 -1.82
N HIS A 355 -0.71 -6.49 -2.07
CA HIS A 355 0.74 -6.51 -1.92
C HIS A 355 1.17 -6.67 -0.45
N TYR A 356 0.38 -6.15 0.49
CA TYR A 356 0.69 -6.20 1.93
C TYR A 356 0.46 -7.59 2.57
N TRP A 357 -0.28 -8.50 1.91
CA TRP A 357 -0.43 -9.89 2.39
C TRP A 357 0.84 -10.73 2.30
N ILE A 358 1.84 -10.23 1.59
CA ILE A 358 3.09 -10.95 1.33
C ILE A 358 3.95 -11.08 2.59
N GLU A 359 3.89 -10.12 3.51
CA GLU A 359 4.67 -10.20 4.74
C GLU A 359 4.18 -11.35 5.63
N GLU A 360 2.87 -11.57 5.69
CA GLU A 360 2.29 -12.73 6.38
C GLU A 360 2.70 -14.04 5.70
N GLU A 361 2.65 -14.08 4.36
CA GLU A 361 3.02 -15.29 3.61
C GLU A 361 4.51 -15.62 3.74
N LYS A 362 5.39 -14.60 3.67
CA LYS A 362 6.82 -14.74 3.92
C LYS A 362 7.08 -15.30 5.32
N GLN A 363 6.36 -14.82 6.33
CA GLN A 363 6.48 -15.33 7.69
C GLN A 363 6.18 -16.84 7.73
N LYS A 364 5.08 -17.28 7.11
CA LYS A 364 4.74 -18.72 7.07
C LYS A 364 5.81 -19.54 6.35
N ILE A 365 6.40 -19.02 5.27
CA ILE A 365 7.52 -19.67 4.57
C ILE A 365 8.74 -19.79 5.48
N PHE A 366 9.12 -18.74 6.20
CA PHE A 366 10.26 -18.77 7.12
C PHE A 366 10.03 -19.73 8.29
N GLU A 367 8.82 -19.77 8.84
CA GLU A 367 8.46 -20.73 9.89
C GLU A 367 8.52 -22.19 9.38
N ARG A 368 8.05 -22.45 8.16
CA ARG A 368 8.21 -23.76 7.51
C ARG A 368 9.69 -24.12 7.36
N GLN A 369 10.51 -23.22 6.80
CA GLN A 369 11.94 -23.45 6.63
C GLN A 369 12.67 -23.69 7.95
N LYS A 370 12.31 -22.93 8.99
CA LYS A 370 12.85 -23.10 10.35
C LYS A 370 12.54 -24.49 10.90
N ARG A 371 11.31 -24.96 10.72
CA ARG A 371 10.87 -26.31 11.12
C ARG A 371 11.56 -27.39 10.30
N GLU A 372 11.69 -27.21 8.98
CA GLU A 372 12.39 -28.14 8.10
C GLU A 372 13.87 -28.23 8.49
N ASN A 373 14.53 -27.11 8.76
CA ASN A 373 15.91 -27.08 9.23
C ASN A 373 16.07 -27.75 10.59
N ASP A 374 15.15 -27.50 11.54
CA ASP A 374 15.13 -28.18 12.85
C ASP A 374 15.03 -29.71 12.69
N ILE A 375 14.30 -30.20 11.69
CA ILE A 375 14.15 -31.63 11.40
C ILE A 375 15.36 -32.17 10.63
N LEU A 376 15.85 -31.46 9.62
CA LEU A 376 16.93 -31.92 8.73
C LEU A 376 18.30 -31.88 9.41
N PHE A 377 18.49 -30.96 10.36
CA PHE A 377 19.76 -30.73 11.04
C PHE A 377 19.67 -31.00 12.55
N PHE A 378 18.71 -31.81 12.99
CA PHE A 378 18.52 -32.15 14.40
C PHE A 378 19.75 -32.85 15.03
N ASP A 379 20.49 -33.59 14.20
CA ASP A 379 21.69 -34.33 14.57
C ASP A 379 22.98 -33.50 14.48
N LYS A 380 22.91 -32.28 13.90
CA LYS A 380 24.08 -31.42 13.73
C LYS A 380 24.44 -30.76 15.03
N ASN A 381 25.65 -31.06 15.48
CA ASN A 381 26.30 -30.36 16.57
C ASN A 381 27.22 -29.28 15.99
N PHE A 382 27.38 -28.19 16.74
CA PHE A 382 28.26 -27.10 16.36
C PHE A 382 29.33 -26.92 17.42
N ALA A 383 30.50 -26.40 17.01
CA ALA A 383 31.49 -25.86 17.91
C ALA A 383 32.07 -24.56 17.37
N TRP A 384 32.59 -23.75 18.29
CA TRP A 384 33.32 -22.54 17.95
C TRP A 384 34.75 -22.88 17.51
N LYS A 385 35.19 -22.27 16.41
CA LYS A 385 36.60 -22.23 16.00
C LYS A 385 37.33 -21.15 16.79
N TYR A 386 37.96 -21.54 17.89
CA TYR A 386 38.74 -20.59 18.70
C TYR A 386 40.12 -20.28 18.08
N PRO A 387 40.61 -19.03 18.18
CA PRO A 387 39.95 -17.87 18.79
C PRO A 387 38.84 -17.30 17.90
N VAL A 388 37.68 -17.00 18.48
CA VAL A 388 36.54 -16.40 17.76
C VAL A 388 36.81 -14.90 17.56
N ASN A 389 36.68 -14.42 16.33
CA ASN A 389 36.84 -13.00 16.02
C ASN A 389 35.64 -12.20 16.57
N PRO A 390 35.84 -11.21 17.47
CA PRO A 390 34.73 -10.47 18.08
C PRO A 390 33.84 -9.72 17.09
N SER A 391 34.43 -9.06 16.09
CA SER A 391 33.66 -8.29 15.10
C SER A 391 32.81 -9.20 14.21
N ARG A 392 33.35 -10.35 13.81
CA ARG A 392 32.59 -11.34 13.04
C ARG A 392 31.51 -12.01 13.90
N PHE A 393 31.76 -12.16 15.20
CA PHE A 393 30.76 -12.66 16.14
C PHE A 393 29.60 -11.66 16.29
N GLU A 394 29.87 -10.36 16.35
CA GLU A 394 28.83 -9.33 16.31
C GLU A 394 27.99 -9.41 15.02
N ASP A 395 28.63 -9.57 13.85
CA ASP A 395 27.92 -9.77 12.58
C ASP A 395 26.98 -10.99 12.64
N LEU A 396 27.46 -12.13 13.14
CA LEU A 396 26.68 -13.35 13.29
C LEU A 396 25.46 -13.14 14.20
N ILE A 397 25.66 -12.47 15.34
CA ILE A 397 24.59 -12.22 16.29
C ILE A 397 23.57 -11.25 15.70
N ALA A 398 24.00 -10.20 14.99
CA ALA A 398 23.10 -9.30 14.30
C ALA A 398 22.25 -10.04 13.25
N ASP A 399 22.87 -10.85 12.39
CA ASP A 399 22.14 -11.65 11.40
C ASP A 399 21.14 -12.61 12.06
N LEU A 400 21.50 -13.24 13.19
CA LEU A 400 20.59 -14.12 13.93
C LEU A 400 19.41 -13.34 14.54
N ILE A 401 19.64 -12.14 15.08
CA ILE A 401 18.60 -11.28 15.62
C ILE A 401 17.65 -10.80 14.52
N GLU A 402 18.17 -10.49 13.32
CA GLU A 402 17.35 -10.12 12.16
C GLU A 402 16.42 -11.25 11.69
N THR A 403 16.64 -12.50 12.12
CA THR A 403 15.69 -13.60 11.86
C THR A 403 14.45 -13.58 12.77
N ASP A 404 14.41 -12.75 13.82
CA ASP A 404 13.24 -12.57 14.67
C ASP A 404 12.28 -11.55 14.06
N ILE A 405 11.04 -11.96 13.81
CA ILE A 405 9.99 -11.13 13.20
C ILE A 405 9.65 -9.87 14.02
N LYS A 406 9.89 -9.88 15.34
CA LYS A 406 9.66 -8.69 16.16
C LYS A 406 10.70 -7.61 15.93
N VAL A 407 11.82 -7.95 15.29
CA VAL A 407 12.92 -7.02 15.02
C VAL A 407 12.66 -6.31 13.71
N ASN A 408 12.53 -4.98 13.78
CA ASN A 408 12.38 -4.12 12.61
C ASN A 408 13.73 -3.80 11.96
N LYS A 409 14.75 -3.54 12.79
CA LYS A 409 16.07 -3.12 12.32
C LYS A 409 17.16 -3.46 13.33
N VAL A 410 18.31 -3.90 12.84
CA VAL A 410 19.54 -4.02 13.62
C VAL A 410 20.59 -3.04 13.08
N ARG A 411 21.39 -2.45 13.98
CA ARG A 411 22.57 -1.66 13.59
C ARG A 411 23.78 -2.09 14.40
N LEU A 412 24.83 -2.47 13.69
CA LEU A 412 26.16 -2.69 14.27
C LEU A 412 26.82 -1.34 14.53
N LEU A 413 27.41 -1.17 15.71
CA LEU A 413 28.19 0.01 16.04
C LEU A 413 29.66 -0.30 15.74
N GLY A 414 30.14 0.21 14.60
CA GLY A 414 31.54 0.03 14.21
C GLY A 414 32.50 0.70 15.18
N LYS A 415 33.77 0.23 15.19
CA LYS A 415 34.87 0.75 16.01
C LYS A 415 35.14 2.24 15.75
N SER A 416 34.37 3.12 16.36
CA SER A 416 34.71 4.53 16.46
C SER A 416 35.79 4.66 17.54
N ASN A 417 36.81 5.50 17.33
CA ASN A 417 37.96 5.64 18.25
C ASN A 417 37.61 6.22 19.64
N ASN A 418 36.33 6.29 20.00
CA ASN A 418 35.86 6.59 21.35
C ASN A 418 35.56 5.28 22.07
N SER A 419 35.76 5.22 23.38
CA SER A 419 35.33 4.07 24.17
C SER A 419 33.82 3.91 24.04
N ASP A 420 33.37 3.08 23.09
CA ASP A 420 31.98 2.68 22.96
C ASP A 420 31.62 2.02 24.27
N GLY A 421 30.81 2.70 25.08
CA GLY A 421 30.52 2.36 26.47
C GLY A 421 29.73 1.05 26.62
N GLY A 422 30.25 -0.05 26.09
CA GLY A 422 29.70 -1.40 26.13
C GLY A 422 28.65 -1.74 25.06
N ARG A 423 28.32 -0.83 24.14
CA ARG A 423 27.29 -1.04 23.10
C ARG A 423 27.89 -1.59 21.80
N ASP A 424 27.48 -2.78 21.41
CA ASP A 424 27.97 -3.41 20.18
C ASP A 424 26.88 -3.40 19.09
N ILE A 425 25.61 -3.54 19.50
CA ILE A 425 24.45 -3.66 18.60
C ILE A 425 23.29 -2.79 19.08
N LEU A 426 22.57 -2.14 18.16
CA LEU A 426 21.27 -1.50 18.43
C LEU A 426 20.16 -2.32 17.76
N ILE A 427 19.17 -2.74 18.54
CA ILE A 427 18.08 -3.59 18.09
C ILE A 427 16.76 -2.81 18.24
N TYR A 428 16.11 -2.52 17.13
CA TYR A 428 14.82 -1.86 17.10
C TYR A 428 13.72 -2.90 16.93
N LYS A 429 12.84 -3.03 17.91
CA LYS A 429 11.73 -3.98 17.92
C LYS A 429 10.39 -3.28 17.75
N ARG A 430 9.43 -3.96 17.10
CA ARG A 430 8.07 -3.47 16.89
C ARG A 430 7.22 -3.69 18.14
N ILE A 431 6.36 -2.73 18.49
CA ILE A 431 5.31 -2.92 19.49
C ILE A 431 4.15 -3.68 18.83
N LEU A 432 3.80 -4.85 19.36
CA LEU A 432 2.68 -5.66 18.84
C LEU A 432 1.36 -5.09 19.35
N GLY A 433 0.46 -4.68 18.44
CA GLY A 433 -0.91 -4.24 18.76
C GLY A 433 -1.25 -2.80 18.39
N GLU A 434 -0.29 -2.01 17.91
CA GLU A 434 -0.53 -0.65 17.39
C GLU A 434 -0.43 -0.65 15.86
N GLN A 435 -1.40 -0.03 15.18
CA GLN A 435 -1.44 0.05 13.71
C GLN A 435 -0.46 1.08 13.12
N GLU A 436 0.33 1.76 13.94
CA GLU A 436 1.33 2.70 13.45
C GLU A 436 2.63 1.99 13.07
N TYR A 437 3.01 2.12 11.80
CA TYR A 437 4.25 1.62 11.20
C TYR A 437 5.55 2.13 11.84
N ASN A 438 5.50 2.92 12.91
CA ASN A 438 6.65 3.58 13.52
C ASN A 438 6.82 3.42 15.05
N SER A 439 5.96 2.66 15.75
CA SER A 439 6.18 2.42 17.19
C SER A 439 7.25 1.32 17.41
N ASN A 440 8.51 1.74 17.29
CA ASN A 440 9.66 0.89 17.61
C ASN A 440 10.23 1.25 18.98
N TYR A 441 10.66 0.25 19.73
CA TYR A 441 11.42 0.44 20.96
C TYR A 441 12.85 -0.10 20.82
N LEU A 442 13.77 0.46 21.60
CA LEU A 442 15.20 0.18 21.48
C LEU A 442 15.67 -0.82 22.53
N VAL A 443 16.41 -1.84 22.11
CA VAL A 443 17.15 -2.76 22.95
C VAL A 443 18.64 -2.65 22.62
N ILE A 444 19.49 -2.47 23.63
CA ILE A 444 20.95 -2.37 23.43
C ILE A 444 21.58 -3.76 23.54
N GLY A 445 22.29 -4.17 22.51
CA GLY A 445 23.01 -5.43 22.44
C GLY A 445 24.49 -5.30 22.77
N GLN A 446 25.01 -6.26 23.54
CA GLN A 446 26.43 -6.43 23.82
C GLN A 446 26.87 -7.86 23.49
N CYS A 447 28.03 -8.01 22.86
CA CYS A 447 28.61 -9.28 22.43
C CYS A 447 29.94 -9.54 23.14
N LYS A 448 30.17 -10.76 23.66
CA LYS A 448 31.46 -11.17 24.23
C LYS A 448 31.92 -12.52 23.68
N ALA A 449 32.93 -12.47 22.81
CA ALA A 449 33.56 -13.64 22.20
C ALA A 449 34.70 -14.21 23.08
N TYR A 450 34.37 -14.73 24.27
CA TYR A 450 35.33 -15.36 25.18
C TYR A 450 35.25 -16.89 25.19
N LYS A 451 36.39 -17.55 25.41
CA LYS A 451 36.44 -18.99 25.65
C LYS A 451 36.01 -19.36 27.08
N ASN A 452 36.32 -18.49 28.04
CA ASN A 452 35.99 -18.68 29.45
C ASN A 452 34.69 -17.98 29.80
N SER A 453 34.03 -18.43 30.88
CA SER A 453 32.76 -17.88 31.32
C SER A 453 32.79 -16.36 31.55
N VAL A 454 31.71 -15.70 31.16
CA VAL A 454 31.53 -14.26 31.33
C VAL A 454 30.93 -13.98 32.70
N ASN A 455 31.54 -13.06 33.46
CA ASN A 455 31.12 -12.68 34.79
C ASN A 455 30.70 -11.19 34.82
N LYS A 456 30.18 -10.74 35.97
CA LYS A 456 29.73 -9.36 36.18
C LYS A 456 30.82 -8.30 35.89
N ALA A 457 32.09 -8.59 36.14
CA ALA A 457 33.16 -7.63 35.87
C ALA A 457 33.39 -7.41 34.37
N HIS A 458 32.94 -8.32 33.50
CA HIS A 458 33.02 -8.18 32.05
C HIS A 458 31.83 -7.42 31.44
N VAL A 459 30.77 -7.21 32.21
CA VAL A 459 29.50 -6.58 31.79
C VAL A 459 29.10 -5.61 32.89
N THR A 460 29.66 -4.41 32.86
CA THR A 460 29.42 -3.37 33.87
C THR A 460 28.39 -2.35 33.41
N ASP A 461 27.79 -1.65 34.36
CA ASP A 461 27.01 -0.42 34.13
C ASP A 461 25.83 -0.56 33.15
N ILE A 462 25.23 -1.76 33.09
CA ILE A 462 24.11 -2.08 32.18
C ILE A 462 22.96 -1.10 32.36
N ARG A 463 22.58 -0.81 33.61
CA ARG A 463 21.46 0.08 33.91
C ARG A 463 21.73 1.51 33.44
N ASP A 464 22.91 2.02 33.74
CA ASP A 464 23.32 3.37 33.36
C ASP A 464 23.33 3.51 31.84
N MET A 465 23.74 2.45 31.12
CA MET A 465 23.68 2.39 29.67
C MET A 465 22.25 2.48 29.14
N ILE A 466 21.33 1.65 29.66
CA ILE A 466 19.92 1.68 29.24
C ILE A 466 19.32 3.07 29.48
N GLU A 467 19.50 3.63 30.67
CA GLU A 467 18.95 4.94 31.05
C GLU A 467 19.58 6.09 30.23
N HIS A 468 20.89 6.06 29.99
CA HIS A 468 21.60 7.10 29.23
C HIS A 468 21.13 7.19 27.77
N TYR A 469 20.85 6.06 27.13
CA TYR A 469 20.39 6.01 25.74
C TYR A 469 18.87 5.98 25.59
N GLY A 470 18.11 6.07 26.68
CA GLY A 470 16.66 5.97 26.66
C GLY A 470 16.15 4.65 26.08
N ALA A 471 16.91 3.57 26.23
CA ALA A 471 16.53 2.26 25.74
C ALA A 471 15.51 1.59 26.66
N ASN A 472 14.76 0.64 26.11
CA ASN A 472 13.73 -0.12 26.79
C ASN A 472 14.23 -1.50 27.25
N GLY A 473 15.40 -1.92 26.77
CA GLY A 473 15.95 -3.23 27.07
C GLY A 473 17.45 -3.39 26.85
N PHE A 474 17.95 -4.56 27.25
CA PHE A 474 19.32 -4.99 27.10
C PHE A 474 19.42 -6.44 26.63
N PHE A 475 20.36 -6.70 25.73
CA PHE A 475 20.60 -8.02 25.16
C PHE A 475 22.09 -8.39 25.29
N LEU A 476 22.38 -9.61 25.74
CA LEU A 476 23.76 -10.10 25.88
C LEU A 476 23.99 -11.40 25.10
N ALA A 477 24.89 -11.39 24.12
CA ALA A 477 25.34 -12.61 23.44
C ALA A 477 26.77 -12.98 23.83
N VAL A 478 27.00 -14.24 24.19
CA VAL A 478 28.31 -14.74 24.58
C VAL A 478 28.64 -16.07 23.92
N THR A 479 29.91 -16.26 23.52
CA THR A 479 30.36 -17.55 22.96
C THR A 479 30.53 -18.64 24.03
N SER A 480 30.55 -18.28 25.32
CA SER A 480 30.73 -19.19 26.45
C SER A 480 29.47 -19.26 27.34
N ASN A 481 29.59 -19.80 28.55
CA ASN A 481 28.56 -19.66 29.58
C ASN A 481 28.68 -18.32 30.32
N ILE A 482 27.62 -17.93 31.03
CA ILE A 482 27.61 -16.81 31.98
C ILE A 482 27.59 -17.35 33.42
N THR A 483 28.13 -16.59 34.38
CA THR A 483 28.14 -17.00 35.79
C THR A 483 26.80 -16.74 36.48
N VAL A 484 26.47 -17.53 37.52
CA VAL A 484 25.23 -17.35 38.32
C VAL A 484 25.04 -15.93 38.82
N PRO A 485 26.05 -15.23 39.38
CA PRO A 485 25.88 -13.84 39.81
C PRO A 485 25.52 -12.87 38.68
N LEU A 486 25.93 -13.14 37.44
CA LEU A 486 25.53 -12.32 36.29
C LEU A 486 24.09 -12.63 35.88
N ILE A 487 23.68 -13.90 35.91
CA ILE A 487 22.27 -14.30 35.70
C ILE A 487 21.36 -13.58 36.69
N ASP A 488 21.68 -13.61 37.99
CA ASP A 488 20.86 -12.95 39.03
C ASP A 488 20.70 -11.45 38.76
N VAL A 489 21.75 -10.79 38.25
CA VAL A 489 21.71 -9.37 37.87
C VAL A 489 20.82 -9.14 36.65
N LEU A 490 20.94 -9.96 35.61
CA LEU A 490 20.12 -9.86 34.40
C LEU A 490 18.65 -10.11 34.70
N CYS A 491 18.33 -11.15 35.48
CA CYS A 491 16.95 -11.45 35.91
C CYS A 491 16.35 -10.28 36.69
N LYS A 492 17.11 -9.69 37.63
CA LYS A 492 16.65 -8.52 38.39
C LYS A 492 16.44 -7.29 37.52
N LEU A 493 17.27 -7.08 36.50
CA LEU A 493 17.06 -6.03 35.52
C LEU A 493 15.80 -6.27 34.67
N GLY A 494 15.52 -7.54 34.36
CA GLY A 494 14.34 -8.02 33.64
C GLY A 494 13.00 -7.71 34.31
N GLU A 495 12.99 -7.36 35.60
CA GLU A 495 11.78 -6.89 36.30
C GLU A 495 11.29 -5.52 35.80
N LYS A 496 12.18 -4.71 35.21
CA LYS A 496 11.89 -3.33 34.77
C LYS A 496 12.12 -3.10 33.29
N TYR A 497 13.08 -3.79 32.69
CA TYR A 497 13.47 -3.62 31.29
C TYR A 497 13.31 -4.94 30.54
N GLU A 498 13.21 -4.88 29.21
CA GLU A 498 13.30 -6.11 28.41
C GLU A 498 14.74 -6.62 28.45
N VAL A 499 14.97 -7.80 29.03
CA VAL A 499 16.30 -8.39 29.10
C VAL A 499 16.30 -9.81 28.56
N ASP A 500 17.23 -10.09 27.65
CA ASP A 500 17.48 -11.43 27.11
C ASP A 500 18.99 -11.67 26.98
N TRP A 501 19.40 -12.94 26.98
CA TRP A 501 20.79 -13.31 26.78
C TRP A 501 20.92 -14.65 26.07
N TRP A 502 21.89 -14.73 25.16
CA TRP A 502 22.20 -15.96 24.44
C TRP A 502 23.60 -16.45 24.82
N THR A 503 23.66 -17.68 25.31
CA THR A 503 24.93 -18.40 25.44
C THR A 503 25.20 -19.23 24.20
N GLN A 504 26.30 -19.98 24.20
CA GLN A 504 26.57 -20.99 23.16
C GLN A 504 25.35 -21.86 22.85
N ARG A 505 24.58 -22.25 23.88
CA ARG A 505 23.41 -23.12 23.71
C ARG A 505 22.34 -22.47 22.84
N GLU A 506 21.93 -21.24 23.16
CA GLU A 506 20.88 -20.52 22.43
C GLU A 506 21.35 -20.20 21.01
N ILE A 507 22.58 -19.72 20.86
CA ILE A 507 23.17 -19.38 19.55
C ILE A 507 23.20 -20.62 18.64
N PHE A 508 23.67 -21.76 19.14
CA PHE A 508 23.71 -23.00 18.36
C PHE A 508 22.32 -23.54 18.04
N SER A 509 21.35 -23.33 18.93
CA SER A 509 19.95 -23.65 18.64
C SER A 509 19.39 -22.80 17.50
N LEU A 510 19.70 -21.49 17.49
CA LEU A 510 19.28 -20.57 16.43
C LEU A 510 20.02 -20.82 15.11
N LEU A 511 21.28 -21.24 15.15
CA LEU A 511 22.02 -21.67 13.97
C LEU A 511 21.45 -22.94 13.33
N ARG A 512 20.95 -23.89 14.12
CA ARG A 512 20.27 -25.08 13.59
C ARG A 512 19.02 -24.67 12.80
N LYS A 513 18.26 -23.74 13.35
CA LYS A 513 17.04 -23.14 12.78
C LYS A 513 17.32 -22.35 11.50
N ASN A 514 18.49 -21.71 11.44
CA ASN A 514 18.93 -20.84 10.35
C ASN A 514 20.23 -21.37 9.72
N PHE A 515 20.20 -22.61 9.21
CA PHE A 515 21.41 -23.34 8.82
C PHE A 515 22.25 -22.65 7.73
N TYR A 516 21.62 -21.84 6.86
CA TYR A 516 22.34 -21.05 5.85
C TYR A 516 23.36 -20.07 6.46
N LEU A 517 23.17 -19.64 7.72
CA LEU A 517 24.14 -18.81 8.45
C LEU A 517 25.38 -19.61 8.86
N VAL A 518 25.28 -20.93 9.04
CA VAL A 518 26.44 -21.78 9.37
C VAL A 518 27.47 -21.76 8.24
N GLU A 519 27.01 -21.78 6.99
CA GLU A 519 27.90 -21.67 5.82
C GLU A 519 28.56 -20.29 5.73
N ARG A 520 27.77 -19.23 5.92
CA ARG A 520 28.23 -17.82 5.89
C ARG A 520 29.26 -17.51 6.99
N TYR A 521 29.15 -18.17 8.14
CA TYR A 521 30.04 -17.99 9.30
C TYR A 521 30.91 -19.22 9.57
N SER A 522 31.28 -19.94 8.50
CA SER A 522 32.15 -21.12 8.57
C SER A 522 33.57 -20.82 9.05
N ASP A 523 33.98 -19.54 9.11
CA ASP A 523 35.20 -19.07 9.78
C ASP A 523 35.10 -19.10 11.31
N LEU A 524 33.88 -18.98 11.87
CA LEU A 524 33.63 -18.97 13.31
C LEU A 524 33.10 -20.30 13.86
N VAL A 525 32.29 -21.01 13.07
CA VAL A 525 31.57 -22.22 13.49
C VAL A 525 32.01 -23.42 12.65
N GLU A 526 32.21 -24.56 13.30
CA GLU A 526 32.35 -25.86 12.63
C GLU A 526 31.18 -26.78 12.96
N ILE A 527 30.82 -27.61 11.99
CA ILE A 527 29.87 -28.70 12.16
C ILE A 527 30.64 -29.91 12.68
N ILE A 528 30.20 -30.44 13.82
CA ILE A 528 30.73 -31.66 14.42
C ILE A 528 29.69 -32.76 14.25
N LEU A 529 30.17 -33.93 13.81
CA LEU A 529 29.37 -35.15 13.66
C LEU A 529 29.06 -35.80 15.01
#